data_AF-A0A1G5H6H3-F1
#
_entry.id   AF-A0A1G5H6H3-F1
#
_cell.length_a   1.000
_cell.length_b   1.000
_cell.length_c   1.000
_cell.angle_alpha   90.00
_cell.angle_beta   90.00
_cell.angle_gamma   90.00
#
_symmetry.space_group_name_H-M   'P 1'
#
loop_
_entity.id
_entity.type
_entity.pdbx_description
1 polymer ?
#
loop_
_entity_poly.entity_id
_entity_poly.type
_entity_poly.pdbx_seq_one_letter_code
_entity_poly.pdbx_strand_id
1 'polypeptide(L)'
;MTKTKQRILGLIGAALMVFGTVFTGSSLGVDAAAPNAVIRAQEKTYAQFNTELADAMSRIGDDEVALIEVYARPFVSIGGRSVTLLGQKSGLVLDVHYEKDGETRYVTLTSDDAALADENGFIGFEYASNTHKKATEAKAAEAGVSLPDGVEPITWEPSGGDLIIKTAEARALYTQIKAGNYPDMETLLNSDVITQIDALSTYYKGVYGNTANIDTPERQALREHICAKFLSAGSARTRSIDFATGRHNYVYDGPLDKGYEMELVLGLPASGKSTRVTDPDSEAMHAFILDCDEVKELIPEFRATYGAAADAIHFESFDIMNEAMKEFTEGSLKGTNVIIPIVAGDFDDLMNSYIKPFEDAGYNVTAKFVDCEPNVSVSRNIMRELETGRIINSAVVTSFGYKPRDVYEKLAPMINAQGNPYGFEQRKSAAKDAA
;
A
#
# COMPACT_ATOMS: atom_id res chain seq x y z
N MET A 1 -10.13 -12.86 41.53
CA MET A 1 -9.80 -13.70 40.34
C MET A 1 -10.39 -15.09 40.56
N THR A 2 -11.27 -15.58 39.70
CA THR A 2 -11.90 -16.90 39.84
C THR A 2 -10.92 -18.01 39.43
N LYS A 3 -11.00 -19.19 40.08
CA LYS A 3 -10.10 -20.35 39.83
C LYS A 3 -10.07 -20.79 38.35
N THR A 4 -11.13 -20.53 37.60
CA THR A 4 -11.22 -20.77 36.15
C THR A 4 -10.30 -19.84 35.34
N LYS A 5 -10.21 -18.55 35.74
CA LYS A 5 -9.33 -17.55 35.10
C LYS A 5 -7.85 -17.87 35.26
N GLN A 6 -7.43 -18.36 36.43
CA GLN A 6 -6.04 -18.79 36.67
C GLN A 6 -5.66 -20.06 35.87
N ARG A 7 -6.62 -20.94 35.58
CA ARG A 7 -6.38 -22.14 34.78
C ARG A 7 -6.18 -21.84 33.30
N ILE A 8 -6.98 -20.93 32.73
CA ILE A 8 -6.86 -20.52 31.32
C ILE A 8 -5.54 -19.75 31.09
N LEU A 9 -5.20 -18.80 31.96
CA LEU A 9 -3.90 -18.12 31.92
C LEU A 9 -2.71 -19.08 32.11
N GLY A 10 -2.87 -20.09 32.97
CA GLY A 10 -1.87 -21.16 33.15
C GLY A 10 -1.70 -22.04 31.91
N LEU A 11 -2.78 -22.34 31.18
CA LEU A 11 -2.75 -23.12 29.94
C LEU A 11 -2.14 -22.33 28.77
N ILE A 12 -2.45 -21.04 28.66
CA ILE A 12 -1.86 -20.15 27.66
C ILE A 12 -0.36 -19.96 27.93
N GLY A 13 0.03 -19.75 29.19
CA GLY A 13 1.43 -19.69 29.60
C GLY A 13 2.20 -21.00 29.38
N ALA A 14 1.56 -22.15 29.61
CA ALA A 14 2.16 -23.45 29.34
C ALA A 14 2.31 -23.72 27.83
N ALA A 15 1.33 -23.34 27.00
CA ALA A 15 1.43 -23.44 25.55
C ALA A 15 2.60 -22.59 25.01
N LEU A 16 2.73 -21.35 25.48
CA LEU A 16 3.83 -20.45 25.15
C LEU A 16 5.20 -21.00 25.57
N MET A 17 5.30 -21.65 26.74
CA MET A 17 6.55 -22.29 27.19
C MET A 17 6.90 -23.54 26.39
N VAL A 18 5.93 -24.39 26.01
CA VAL A 18 6.18 -25.60 25.21
C VAL A 18 6.69 -25.22 23.81
N PHE A 19 6.13 -24.18 23.18
CA PHE A 19 6.61 -23.68 21.89
C PHE A 19 7.99 -23.01 22.00
N GLY A 20 8.29 -22.31 23.10
CA GLY A 20 9.62 -21.74 23.36
C GLY A 20 10.72 -22.78 23.63
N THR A 21 10.38 -23.93 24.22
CA THR A 21 11.35 -24.97 24.59
C THR A 21 11.73 -25.85 23.39
N VAL A 22 10.82 -26.06 22.43
CA VAL A 22 11.11 -26.84 21.20
C VAL A 22 12.05 -26.10 20.26
N PHE A 23 12.09 -24.76 20.30
CA PHE A 23 12.97 -23.94 19.46
C PHE A 23 14.35 -23.60 20.07
N THR A 24 14.62 -24.02 21.32
CA THR A 24 15.89 -23.74 22.02
C THR A 24 16.80 -24.97 22.21
N GLY A 25 16.47 -26.11 21.62
CA GLY A 25 17.23 -27.36 21.73
C GLY A 25 18.48 -27.44 20.83
N SER A 26 19.52 -26.68 21.12
CA SER A 26 20.90 -27.02 20.71
C SER A 26 21.68 -27.47 21.95
N SER A 27 21.86 -28.79 22.14
CA SER A 27 22.94 -29.47 22.91
C SER A 27 22.58 -30.79 23.61
N LEU A 28 21.72 -31.65 23.04
CA LEU A 28 21.73 -33.07 23.41
C LEU A 28 21.81 -33.91 22.14
N GLY A 29 22.88 -34.69 22.01
CA GLY A 29 23.16 -35.55 20.86
C GLY A 29 22.12 -36.63 20.72
N VAL A 30 21.04 -36.33 20.00
CA VAL A 30 20.05 -37.30 19.56
C VAL A 30 20.30 -37.57 18.08
N ASP A 31 20.62 -38.83 17.82
CA ASP A 31 20.97 -39.40 16.52
C ASP A 31 19.93 -39.06 15.43
N ALA A 32 20.41 -38.85 14.20
CA ALA A 32 19.63 -38.34 13.06
C ALA A 32 18.65 -39.37 12.45
N ALA A 33 18.04 -40.22 13.27
CA ALA A 33 17.21 -41.34 12.85
C ALA A 33 15.89 -41.46 13.65
N ALA A 34 15.19 -40.35 13.94
CA ALA A 34 13.78 -40.43 14.38
C ALA A 34 12.94 -39.14 14.18
N PRO A 35 12.71 -38.64 12.95
CA PRO A 35 11.74 -37.55 12.71
C PRO A 35 10.33 -37.88 13.22
N ASN A 36 9.95 -39.16 13.15
CA ASN A 36 8.61 -39.64 13.52
C ASN A 36 8.33 -39.64 15.03
N ALA A 37 9.36 -39.60 15.89
CA ALA A 37 9.17 -39.57 17.35
C ALA A 37 8.84 -38.16 17.86
N VAL A 38 9.46 -37.13 17.27
CA VAL A 38 9.19 -35.71 17.57
C VAL A 38 7.80 -35.33 17.07
N ILE A 39 7.43 -35.76 15.86
CA ILE A 39 6.10 -35.52 15.28
C ILE A 39 5.00 -36.20 16.11
N ARG A 40 5.18 -37.47 16.51
CA ARG A 40 4.19 -38.17 17.35
C ARG A 40 4.08 -37.60 18.77
N ALA A 41 5.15 -37.03 19.31
CA ALA A 41 5.11 -36.31 20.59
C ALA A 41 4.32 -34.99 20.44
N GLN A 42 4.53 -34.25 19.35
CA GLN A 42 3.77 -33.04 19.02
C GLN A 42 2.28 -33.33 18.83
N GLU A 43 1.92 -34.36 18.08
CA GLU A 43 0.51 -34.75 17.85
C GLU A 43 -0.20 -35.18 19.13
N LYS A 44 0.51 -35.89 20.03
CA LYS A 44 -0.06 -36.36 21.31
C LYS A 44 -0.30 -35.20 22.28
N THR A 45 0.62 -34.23 22.36
CA THR A 45 0.45 -33.02 23.18
C THR A 45 -0.65 -32.11 22.61
N TYR A 46 -0.79 -32.07 21.29
CA TYR A 46 -1.80 -31.26 20.59
C TYR A 46 -3.23 -31.80 20.79
N ALA A 47 -3.42 -33.12 20.67
CA ALA A 47 -4.71 -33.76 20.91
C ALA A 47 -5.16 -33.61 22.38
N GLN A 48 -4.21 -33.65 23.31
CA GLN A 48 -4.47 -33.46 24.73
C GLN A 48 -4.87 -32.00 25.04
N PHE A 49 -4.19 -31.03 24.43
CA PHE A 49 -4.54 -29.60 24.54
C PHE A 49 -5.94 -29.29 23.98
N ASN A 50 -6.29 -29.80 22.79
CA ASN A 50 -7.61 -29.59 22.20
C ASN A 50 -8.75 -30.23 23.02
N THR A 51 -8.47 -31.37 23.65
CA THR A 51 -9.45 -32.04 24.53
C THR A 51 -9.68 -31.23 25.81
N GLU A 52 -8.60 -30.70 26.41
CA GLU A 52 -8.69 -29.87 27.61
C GLU A 52 -9.35 -28.50 27.34
N LEU A 53 -9.11 -27.92 26.17
CA LEU A 53 -9.75 -26.68 25.73
C LEU A 53 -11.25 -26.88 25.48
N ALA A 54 -11.65 -27.96 24.80
CA ALA A 54 -13.05 -28.29 24.58
C ALA A 54 -13.80 -28.59 25.90
N ASP A 55 -13.18 -29.30 26.84
CA ASP A 55 -13.75 -29.54 28.18
C ASP A 55 -13.85 -28.23 28.98
N ALA A 56 -12.89 -27.30 28.83
CA ALA A 56 -12.97 -25.99 29.46
C ALA A 56 -14.08 -25.11 28.86
N MET A 57 -14.28 -25.15 27.55
CA MET A 57 -15.31 -24.38 26.84
C MET A 57 -16.72 -24.90 27.12
N SER A 58 -16.91 -26.22 27.22
CA SER A 58 -18.24 -26.80 27.56
C SER A 58 -18.75 -26.48 28.96
N ARG A 59 -17.90 -25.89 29.82
CA ARG A 59 -18.24 -25.48 31.20
C ARG A 59 -18.59 -24.00 31.32
N ILE A 60 -18.51 -23.25 30.23
CA ILE A 60 -18.92 -21.85 30.13
C ILE A 60 -20.28 -21.89 29.42
N GLY A 61 -21.36 -21.58 30.14
CA GLY A 61 -22.72 -21.66 29.60
C GLY A 61 -22.95 -20.70 28.43
N ASP A 62 -23.99 -21.00 27.63
CA ASP A 62 -24.26 -20.48 26.28
C ASP A 62 -24.51 -18.96 26.14
N ASP A 63 -24.47 -18.16 27.21
CA ASP A 63 -25.00 -16.78 27.19
C ASP A 63 -23.97 -15.67 26.94
N GLU A 64 -22.67 -15.98 26.78
CA GLU A 64 -21.66 -15.00 26.34
C GLU A 64 -20.61 -15.67 25.43
N VAL A 65 -20.87 -15.70 24.13
CA VAL A 65 -19.92 -16.20 23.13
C VAL A 65 -19.46 -15.07 22.22
N ALA A 66 -18.27 -14.53 22.48
CA ALA A 66 -17.47 -13.81 21.48
C ALA A 66 -16.46 -14.81 20.90
N LEU A 67 -16.65 -15.16 19.62
CA LEU A 67 -15.80 -16.09 18.87
C LEU A 67 -14.38 -15.50 18.72
N ILE A 68 -13.39 -16.12 19.34
CA ILE A 68 -11.98 -15.99 18.96
C ILE A 68 -11.57 -17.34 18.38
N GLU A 69 -11.57 -17.47 17.04
CA GLU A 69 -11.04 -18.64 16.36
C GLU A 69 -9.58 -18.37 15.94
N VAL A 70 -8.64 -19.07 16.57
CA VAL A 70 -7.23 -19.15 16.15
C VAL A 70 -7.05 -20.49 15.45
N TYR A 71 -7.04 -20.50 14.11
CA TYR A 71 -6.70 -21.70 13.32
C TYR A 71 -5.26 -21.63 12.81
N ALA A 72 -4.45 -22.63 13.19
CA ALA A 72 -3.31 -23.07 12.39
C ALA A 72 -3.71 -24.40 11.71
N ARG A 73 -3.69 -24.42 10.37
CA ARG A 73 -4.63 -25.13 9.46
C ARG A 73 -4.46 -26.67 9.30
N PRO A 74 -5.43 -27.41 8.69
CA PRO A 74 -5.81 -27.32 7.26
C PRO A 74 -7.23 -26.75 7.02
N PHE A 75 -7.46 -26.25 5.81
CA PHE A 75 -8.65 -25.52 5.33
C PHE A 75 -10.01 -26.10 5.77
N VAL A 76 -10.84 -25.28 6.40
CA VAL A 76 -12.31 -25.31 6.31
C VAL A 76 -12.82 -23.86 6.30
N SER A 77 -13.61 -23.51 5.29
CA SER A 77 -14.28 -22.21 5.17
C SER A 77 -15.64 -22.26 5.87
N ILE A 78 -15.84 -21.44 6.90
CA ILE A 78 -17.18 -21.11 7.42
C ILE A 78 -17.21 -19.60 7.70
N GLY A 79 -18.09 -18.87 7.01
CA GLY A 79 -18.45 -17.48 7.39
C GLY A 79 -17.58 -16.32 6.89
N GLY A 80 -16.69 -16.51 5.92
CA GLY A 80 -16.06 -15.39 5.19
C GLY A 80 -15.01 -14.55 5.94
N ARG A 81 -14.51 -15.00 7.09
CA ARG A 81 -13.45 -14.31 7.85
C ARG A 81 -12.18 -15.16 7.88
N SER A 82 -11.02 -14.53 7.71
CA SER A 82 -9.72 -15.21 7.80
C SER A 82 -8.73 -14.37 8.58
N VAL A 83 -7.97 -15.02 9.46
CA VAL A 83 -6.89 -14.42 10.27
C VAL A 83 -5.59 -15.14 9.88
N THR A 84 -4.53 -14.38 9.63
CA THR A 84 -3.20 -14.92 9.35
C THR A 84 -2.21 -14.43 10.40
N LEU A 85 -1.61 -15.36 11.13
CA LEU A 85 -0.54 -15.09 12.09
C LEU A 85 0.80 -15.36 11.40
N LEU A 86 1.65 -14.33 11.27
CA LEU A 86 3.03 -14.47 10.80
C LEU A 86 3.97 -14.19 11.98
N GLY A 87 4.62 -15.25 12.50
CA GLY A 87 5.66 -15.11 13.52
C GLY A 87 7.04 -15.06 12.87
N GLN A 88 7.76 -13.94 13.01
CA GLN A 88 9.20 -13.88 12.80
C GLN A 88 9.93 -13.54 14.10
N LYS A 89 11.22 -13.89 14.14
CA LYS A 89 12.07 -14.02 15.33
C LYS A 89 12.39 -12.68 16.06
N SER A 90 11.79 -11.57 15.66
CA SER A 90 12.14 -10.21 16.10
C SER A 90 10.93 -9.28 16.19
N GLY A 91 9.82 -9.76 16.76
CA GLY A 91 8.59 -8.98 16.96
C GLY A 91 7.39 -9.65 16.31
N LEU A 92 6.25 -9.68 17.01
CA LEU A 92 5.01 -10.21 16.47
C LEU A 92 4.30 -9.08 15.72
N VAL A 93 4.07 -9.26 14.42
CA VAL A 93 3.21 -8.38 13.62
C VAL A 93 1.93 -9.16 13.32
N LEU A 94 0.79 -8.64 13.78
CA LEU A 94 -0.52 -9.23 13.52
C LEU A 94 -1.24 -8.41 12.46
N ASP A 95 -1.36 -8.97 11.25
CA ASP A 95 -2.25 -8.42 10.23
C ASP A 95 -3.66 -8.97 10.43
N VAL A 96 -4.55 -8.10 10.90
CA VAL A 96 -5.97 -8.38 11.09
C VAL A 96 -6.72 -7.92 9.86
N HIS A 97 -7.41 -8.86 9.22
CA HIS A 97 -8.31 -8.58 8.09
C HIS A 97 -9.74 -8.67 8.56
N TYR A 98 -10.56 -7.68 8.23
CA TYR A 98 -11.99 -7.75 8.52
C TYR A 98 -12.80 -7.07 7.42
N GLU A 99 -14.02 -7.55 7.18
CA GLU A 99 -14.96 -6.87 6.30
C GLU A 99 -15.87 -5.94 7.09
N LYS A 100 -16.01 -4.71 6.60
CA LYS A 100 -17.01 -3.74 7.08
C LYS A 100 -17.61 -3.04 5.86
N ASP A 101 -18.94 -3.01 5.81
CA ASP A 101 -19.70 -2.36 4.73
C ASP A 101 -19.37 -2.88 3.31
N GLY A 102 -18.95 -4.15 3.20
CA GLY A 102 -18.57 -4.78 1.93
C GLY A 102 -17.14 -4.50 1.46
N GLU A 103 -16.36 -3.78 2.26
CA GLU A 103 -14.95 -3.49 2.02
C GLU A 103 -14.06 -4.30 2.96
N THR A 104 -13.00 -4.88 2.40
CA THR A 104 -11.94 -5.53 3.18
C THR A 104 -11.05 -4.45 3.77
N ARG A 105 -10.89 -4.44 5.09
CA ARG A 105 -10.07 -3.51 5.84
C ARG A 105 -8.89 -4.24 6.48
N TYR A 106 -7.79 -3.51 6.63
CA TYR A 106 -6.52 -4.01 7.12
C TYR A 106 -6.10 -3.26 8.38
N VAL A 107 -5.68 -3.99 9.41
CA VAL A 107 -5.04 -3.41 10.59
C VAL A 107 -3.77 -4.22 10.87
N THR A 108 -2.62 -3.57 10.80
CA THR A 108 -1.34 -4.16 11.23
C THR A 108 -1.11 -3.76 12.68
N LEU A 109 -1.09 -4.74 13.58
CA LEU A 109 -0.70 -4.53 14.98
C LEU A 109 0.75 -4.94 15.17
N THR A 110 1.52 -4.12 15.86
CA THR A 110 2.91 -4.38 16.22
C THR A 110 3.03 -4.95 17.63
N SER A 111 4.23 -5.37 18.03
CA SER A 111 4.50 -5.86 19.40
C SER A 111 4.22 -4.80 20.48
N ASP A 112 4.30 -3.52 20.12
CA ASP A 112 3.97 -2.41 21.03
C ASP A 112 2.46 -2.25 21.19
N ASP A 113 1.68 -2.60 20.17
CA ASP A 113 0.21 -2.61 20.21
C ASP A 113 -0.32 -3.84 20.98
N ALA A 114 0.40 -4.97 20.96
CA ALA A 114 0.03 -6.20 21.66
C ALA A 114 0.18 -6.11 23.18
N ALA A 115 1.03 -5.20 23.69
CA ALA A 115 1.22 -4.97 25.12
C ALA A 115 0.07 -4.18 25.78
N LEU A 116 -0.90 -3.69 24.98
CA LEU A 116 -1.86 -2.66 25.39
C LEU A 116 -3.33 -3.09 25.27
N ALA A 117 -3.59 -4.40 25.13
CA ALA A 117 -4.95 -4.93 25.17
C ALA A 117 -5.62 -4.65 26.53
N ASP A 118 -6.88 -4.22 26.51
CA ASP A 118 -7.64 -3.97 27.74
C ASP A 118 -7.91 -5.26 28.53
N GLU A 119 -8.57 -5.14 29.69
CA GLU A 119 -8.95 -6.26 30.57
C GLU A 119 -9.85 -7.34 29.92
N ASN A 120 -10.30 -7.09 28.68
CA ASN A 120 -11.10 -7.98 27.84
C ASN A 120 -10.40 -8.40 26.54
N GLY A 121 -9.13 -8.01 26.32
CA GLY A 121 -8.38 -8.37 25.12
C GLY A 121 -8.77 -7.58 23.87
N PHE A 122 -9.48 -6.46 24.02
CA PHE A 122 -9.95 -5.64 22.89
C PHE A 122 -8.99 -4.48 22.62
N ILE A 123 -8.59 -4.29 21.36
CA ILE A 123 -8.02 -3.03 20.87
C ILE A 123 -9.14 -2.33 20.10
N GLY A 124 -9.82 -1.39 20.73
CA GLY A 124 -10.81 -0.55 20.04
C GLY A 124 -10.14 0.35 19.00
N PHE A 125 -10.78 0.59 17.86
CA PHE A 125 -10.30 1.54 16.83
C PHE A 125 -10.01 2.93 17.40
N GLU A 126 -10.81 3.37 18.37
CA GLU A 126 -10.67 4.63 19.09
C GLU A 126 -9.44 4.64 20.03
N TYR A 127 -8.97 3.48 20.47
CA TYR A 127 -7.75 3.33 21.27
C TYR A 127 -6.50 3.35 20.38
N ALA A 128 -6.52 2.67 19.23
CA ALA A 128 -5.44 2.70 18.25
C ALA A 128 -5.23 4.10 17.66
N SER A 129 -6.30 4.83 17.33
CA SER A 129 -6.20 6.20 16.81
C SER A 129 -5.61 7.19 17.84
N ASN A 130 -6.04 7.09 19.11
CA ASN A 130 -5.52 7.92 20.19
C ASN A 130 -4.05 7.60 20.53
N THR A 131 -3.63 6.34 20.40
CA THR A 131 -2.24 5.94 20.63
C THR A 131 -1.33 6.43 19.52
N HIS A 132 -1.77 6.30 18.26
CA HIS A 132 -1.05 6.86 17.12
C HIS A 132 -0.90 8.39 17.22
N LYS A 133 -1.99 9.09 17.57
CA LYS A 133 -1.96 10.55 17.81
C LYS A 133 -0.87 10.94 18.80
N LYS A 134 -0.85 10.30 19.97
CA LYS A 134 0.16 10.58 21.01
C LYS A 134 1.57 10.26 20.56
N ALA A 135 1.78 9.16 19.84
CA ALA A 135 3.09 8.79 19.31
C ALA A 135 3.60 9.80 18.27
N THR A 136 2.72 10.26 17.38
CA THR A 136 3.03 11.26 16.36
C THR A 136 3.31 12.63 17.00
N GLU A 137 2.50 13.05 17.97
CA GLU A 137 2.72 14.30 18.73
C GLU A 137 4.03 14.25 19.54
N ALA A 138 4.37 13.11 20.15
CA ALA A 138 5.64 12.92 20.85
C ALA A 138 6.83 13.04 19.89
N LYS A 139 6.79 12.37 18.74
CA LYS A 139 7.82 12.48 17.70
C LYS A 139 7.93 13.91 17.15
N ALA A 140 6.81 14.60 16.96
CA ALA A 140 6.81 15.99 16.54
C ALA A 140 7.47 16.92 17.58
N ALA A 141 7.17 16.72 18.86
CA ALA A 141 7.79 17.46 19.95
C ALA A 141 9.31 17.19 20.03
N GLU A 142 9.74 15.94 19.86
CA GLU A 142 11.16 15.56 19.77
C GLU A 142 11.85 16.20 18.57
N ALA A 143 11.18 16.27 17.41
CA ALA A 143 11.69 16.90 16.20
C ALA A 143 11.61 18.44 16.23
N GLY A 144 10.91 19.04 17.20
CA GLY A 144 10.70 20.48 17.28
C GLY A 144 9.80 21.05 16.18
N VAL A 145 8.85 20.25 15.68
CA VAL A 145 7.97 20.61 14.55
C VAL A 145 6.55 20.83 15.05
N SER A 146 5.91 21.90 14.59
CA SER A 146 4.54 22.27 14.96
C SER A 146 3.70 22.62 13.73
N LEU A 147 2.40 22.35 13.81
CA LEU A 147 1.44 22.78 12.80
C LEU A 147 0.99 24.23 13.05
N PRO A 148 0.62 24.97 12.00
CA PRO A 148 0.01 26.28 12.15
C PRO A 148 -1.38 26.19 12.77
N ASP A 149 -1.85 27.30 13.34
CA ASP A 149 -3.18 27.39 13.93
C ASP A 149 -4.28 26.94 12.95
N GLY A 150 -5.19 26.09 13.43
CA GLY A 150 -6.29 25.56 12.62
C GLY A 150 -5.93 24.36 11.73
N VAL A 151 -4.70 23.85 11.80
CA VAL A 151 -4.28 22.59 11.16
C VAL A 151 -3.95 21.56 12.23
N GLU A 152 -4.51 20.36 12.08
CA GLU A 152 -4.39 19.27 13.05
C GLU A 152 -3.68 18.07 12.44
N PRO A 153 -2.90 17.29 13.20
CA PRO A 153 -2.39 16.02 12.71
C PRO A 153 -3.54 15.10 12.28
N ILE A 154 -3.38 14.44 11.14
CA ILE A 154 -4.34 13.47 10.61
C ILE A 154 -4.26 12.19 11.45
N THR A 155 -5.32 11.93 12.20
CA THR A 155 -5.47 10.76 13.08
C THR A 155 -6.78 10.02 12.83
N TRP A 156 -7.42 10.31 11.70
CA TRP A 156 -8.68 9.74 11.25
C TRP A 156 -8.60 9.43 9.76
N GLU A 157 -9.43 8.51 9.30
CA GLU A 157 -9.58 8.17 7.88
C GLU A 157 -10.30 9.32 7.16
N PRO A 158 -9.61 10.08 6.27
CA PRO A 158 -10.25 11.19 5.59
C PRO A 158 -11.29 10.70 4.58
N SER A 159 -12.27 11.55 4.28
CA SER A 159 -13.26 11.26 3.25
C SER A 159 -13.81 12.53 2.64
N GLY A 160 -14.57 12.42 1.55
CA GLY A 160 -15.31 13.57 1.00
C GLY A 160 -16.27 14.23 2.01
N GLY A 161 -16.69 13.52 3.05
CA GLY A 161 -17.46 14.07 4.17
C GLY A 161 -16.59 14.75 5.24
N ASP A 162 -15.41 14.18 5.52
CA ASP A 162 -14.49 14.62 6.58
C ASP A 162 -13.08 14.89 6.01
N LEU A 163 -12.89 16.11 5.51
CA LEU A 163 -11.66 16.52 4.82
C LEU A 163 -10.52 16.76 5.82
N ILE A 164 -9.27 16.60 5.36
CA ILE A 164 -8.08 16.84 6.21
C ILE A 164 -7.96 18.30 6.67
N ILE A 165 -8.49 19.25 5.88
CA ILE A 165 -8.63 20.66 6.25
C ILE A 165 -10.11 20.96 6.47
N LYS A 166 -10.46 21.38 7.69
CA LYS A 166 -11.87 21.53 8.14
C LYS A 166 -12.46 22.93 7.95
N THR A 167 -11.75 23.83 7.28
CA THR A 167 -12.18 25.21 7.04
C THR A 167 -13.33 25.28 6.02
N ALA A 168 -14.11 26.36 6.07
CA ALA A 168 -15.20 26.58 5.11
C ALA A 168 -14.64 26.78 3.68
N GLU A 169 -13.47 27.39 3.59
CA GLU A 169 -12.71 27.65 2.38
C GLU A 169 -12.27 26.32 1.72
N ALA A 170 -11.73 25.38 2.50
CA ALA A 170 -11.38 24.05 2.00
C ALA A 170 -12.61 23.30 1.48
N ARG A 171 -13.74 23.38 2.21
CA ARG A 171 -15.00 22.76 1.78
C ARG A 171 -15.52 23.37 0.47
N ALA A 172 -15.45 24.69 0.32
CA ALA A 172 -15.87 25.40 -0.88
C ALA A 172 -15.00 25.01 -2.07
N LEU A 173 -13.68 25.01 -1.90
CA LEU A 173 -12.71 24.63 -2.94
C LEU A 173 -12.90 23.17 -3.37
N TYR A 174 -13.03 22.24 -2.42
CA TYR A 174 -13.33 20.83 -2.70
C TYR A 174 -14.60 20.68 -3.54
N THR A 175 -15.69 21.33 -3.13
CA THR A 175 -17.00 21.23 -3.80
C THR A 175 -16.93 21.83 -5.21
N GLN A 176 -16.24 22.96 -5.37
CA GLN A 176 -16.03 23.62 -6.65
C GLN A 176 -15.26 22.70 -7.62
N ILE A 177 -14.13 22.13 -7.18
CA ILE A 177 -13.30 21.25 -8.01
C ILE A 177 -14.04 19.96 -8.36
N LYS A 178 -14.76 19.37 -7.40
CA LYS A 178 -15.57 18.16 -7.60
C LYS A 178 -16.68 18.38 -8.63
N ALA A 179 -17.22 19.59 -8.73
CA ALA A 179 -18.18 19.99 -9.75
C ALA A 179 -17.55 20.24 -11.14
N GLY A 180 -16.22 20.12 -11.27
CA GLY A 180 -15.49 20.36 -12.52
C GLY A 180 -15.12 21.83 -12.78
N ASN A 181 -15.33 22.71 -11.80
CA ASN A 181 -15.05 24.15 -11.94
C ASN A 181 -13.63 24.47 -11.46
N TYR A 182 -12.63 24.19 -12.27
CA TYR A 182 -11.22 24.33 -11.88
C TYR A 182 -10.78 25.81 -11.80
N PRO A 183 -10.28 26.30 -10.65
CA PRO A 183 -9.67 27.63 -10.57
C PRO A 183 -8.45 27.77 -11.49
N ASP A 184 -8.07 29.01 -11.79
CA ASP A 184 -6.81 29.30 -12.46
C ASP A 184 -5.61 29.09 -11.53
N MET A 185 -4.41 29.03 -12.11
CA MET A 185 -3.18 28.79 -11.36
C MET A 185 -2.88 29.88 -10.33
N GLU A 186 -3.18 31.15 -10.62
CA GLU A 186 -2.92 32.26 -9.70
C GLU A 186 -3.80 32.14 -8.45
N THR A 187 -5.08 31.82 -8.62
CA THR A 187 -6.01 31.56 -7.53
C THR A 187 -5.56 30.39 -6.69
N LEU A 188 -5.11 29.30 -7.32
CA LEU A 188 -4.61 28.13 -6.60
C LEU A 188 -3.36 28.48 -5.78
N LEU A 189 -2.35 29.10 -6.40
CA LEU A 189 -1.08 29.42 -5.74
C LEU A 189 -1.23 30.39 -4.55
N ASN A 190 -2.30 31.19 -4.51
CA ASN A 190 -2.60 32.10 -3.40
C ASN A 190 -3.60 31.51 -2.38
N SER A 191 -3.89 30.20 -2.46
CA SER A 191 -4.86 29.54 -1.59
C SER A 191 -4.28 29.20 -0.21
N ASP A 192 -4.93 29.68 0.85
CA ASP A 192 -4.63 29.28 2.24
C ASP A 192 -4.78 27.76 2.44
N VAL A 193 -5.72 27.13 1.71
CA VAL A 193 -5.94 25.68 1.79
C VAL A 193 -4.70 24.91 1.33
N ILE A 194 -4.04 25.36 0.27
CA ILE A 194 -2.79 24.74 -0.20
C ILE A 194 -1.69 24.93 0.82
N THR A 195 -1.55 26.14 1.39
CA THR A 195 -0.57 26.42 2.44
C THR A 195 -0.76 25.49 3.65
N GLN A 196 -2.01 25.21 4.03
CA GLN A 196 -2.34 24.29 5.12
C GLN A 196 -2.00 22.82 4.79
N ILE A 197 -2.25 22.38 3.55
CA ILE A 197 -1.85 21.04 3.06
C ILE A 197 -0.32 20.90 3.06
N ASP A 198 0.41 21.91 2.56
CA ASP A 198 1.87 21.91 2.54
C ASP A 198 2.47 21.93 3.95
N ALA A 199 1.81 22.58 4.91
CA ALA A 199 2.19 22.53 6.31
C ALA A 199 2.07 21.12 6.89
N LEU A 200 1.02 20.35 6.53
CA LEU A 200 0.90 18.94 6.91
C LEU A 200 2.02 18.09 6.29
N SER A 201 2.31 18.28 5.00
CA SER A 201 3.42 17.59 4.32
C SER A 201 4.75 17.85 5.05
N THR A 202 5.04 19.11 5.34
CA THR A 202 6.26 19.54 6.05
C THR A 202 6.31 18.98 7.47
N TYR A 203 5.18 18.99 8.18
CA TYR A 203 5.07 18.44 9.53
C TYR A 203 5.44 16.95 9.54
N TYR A 204 4.83 16.14 8.69
CA TYR A 204 5.11 14.70 8.66
C TYR A 204 6.51 14.39 8.13
N LYS A 205 7.04 15.19 7.20
CA LYS A 205 8.45 15.11 6.80
C LYS A 205 9.39 15.40 7.96
N GLY A 206 9.05 16.35 8.82
CA GLY A 206 9.80 16.66 10.03
C GLY A 206 9.70 15.57 11.10
N VAL A 207 8.51 14.97 11.27
CA VAL A 207 8.26 13.87 12.24
C VAL A 207 9.04 12.60 11.88
N TYR A 208 9.05 12.21 10.60
CA TYR A 208 9.64 10.94 10.17
C TYR A 208 11.01 11.08 9.51
N GLY A 209 11.41 12.29 9.12
CA GLY A 209 12.62 12.54 8.33
C GLY A 209 12.53 11.95 6.93
N ASN A 210 13.69 11.64 6.34
CA ASN A 210 13.77 10.83 5.12
C ASN A 210 13.98 9.37 5.52
N THR A 211 12.96 8.54 5.37
CA THR A 211 12.99 7.15 5.85
C THR A 211 13.96 6.27 5.07
N ALA A 212 14.35 6.67 3.85
CA ALA A 212 15.41 6.00 3.08
C ALA A 212 16.76 6.00 3.84
N ASN A 213 16.99 7.02 4.68
CA ASN A 213 18.22 7.13 5.47
C ASN A 213 18.23 6.25 6.73
N ILE A 214 17.14 5.56 7.04
CA ILE A 214 17.08 4.63 8.18
C ILE A 214 17.84 3.36 7.79
N ASP A 215 19.08 3.24 8.27
CA ASP A 215 19.97 2.11 7.99
C ASP A 215 20.05 1.17 9.20
N THR A 216 18.99 0.39 9.39
CA THR A 216 18.90 -0.63 10.45
C THR A 216 18.53 -1.98 9.83
N PRO A 217 18.97 -3.12 10.39
CA PRO A 217 18.57 -4.44 9.92
C PRO A 217 17.05 -4.61 9.87
N GLU A 218 16.34 -4.05 10.84
CA GLU A 218 14.87 -4.11 10.92
C GLU A 218 14.21 -3.36 9.76
N ARG A 219 14.72 -2.16 9.40
CA ARG A 219 14.19 -1.41 8.26
C ARG A 219 14.52 -2.09 6.93
N GLN A 220 15.70 -2.71 6.80
CA GLN A 220 16.04 -3.47 5.60
C GLN A 220 15.13 -4.69 5.42
N ALA A 221 14.90 -5.47 6.48
CA ALA A 221 13.97 -6.61 6.45
C ALA A 221 12.54 -6.16 6.10
N LEU A 222 12.12 -4.98 6.57
CA LEU A 222 10.84 -4.39 6.18
C LEU A 222 10.79 -4.07 4.68
N ARG A 223 11.83 -3.45 4.11
CA ARG A 223 11.91 -3.14 2.67
C ARG A 223 11.86 -4.40 1.81
N GLU A 224 12.59 -5.44 2.19
CA GLU A 224 12.54 -6.76 1.53
C GLU A 224 11.14 -7.37 1.58
N HIS A 225 10.49 -7.31 2.74
CA HIS A 225 9.12 -7.80 2.91
C HIS A 225 8.12 -7.02 2.04
N ILE A 226 8.22 -5.69 2.02
CA ILE A 226 7.38 -4.82 1.20
C ILE A 226 7.59 -5.13 -0.28
N CYS A 227 8.83 -5.27 -0.74
CA CYS A 227 9.15 -5.64 -2.11
C CYS A 227 8.52 -6.98 -2.49
N ALA A 228 8.70 -8.02 -1.66
CA ALA A 228 8.11 -9.33 -1.89
C ALA A 228 6.57 -9.29 -1.91
N LYS A 229 5.96 -8.47 -1.04
CA LYS A 229 4.51 -8.28 -1.00
C LYS A 229 4.01 -7.57 -2.26
N PHE A 230 4.69 -6.51 -2.69
CA PHE A 230 4.38 -5.78 -3.92
C PHE A 230 4.45 -6.69 -5.15
N LEU A 231 5.54 -7.45 -5.29
CA LEU A 231 5.75 -8.41 -6.38
C LEU A 231 4.78 -9.61 -6.36
N SER A 232 4.02 -9.81 -5.28
CA SER A 232 2.99 -10.87 -5.22
C SER A 232 1.67 -10.50 -5.90
N ALA A 233 1.52 -9.25 -6.35
CA ALA A 233 0.33 -8.79 -7.07
C ALA A 233 0.26 -9.39 -8.49
N GLY A 234 -0.97 -9.49 -9.00
CA GLY A 234 -1.26 -9.85 -10.39
C GLY A 234 -1.50 -8.63 -11.27
N SER A 235 -2.02 -8.87 -12.48
CA SER A 235 -2.54 -7.76 -13.30
C SER A 235 -3.81 -7.17 -12.68
N ALA A 236 -4.20 -5.99 -13.14
CA ALA A 236 -5.53 -5.47 -12.89
C ALA A 236 -6.58 -6.46 -13.45
N ARG A 237 -7.68 -6.56 -12.71
CA ARG A 237 -8.87 -7.33 -13.08
C ARG A 237 -10.10 -6.60 -12.57
N THR A 238 -11.07 -6.39 -13.45
CA THR A 238 -12.36 -5.80 -13.10
C THR A 238 -13.05 -6.69 -12.06
N ARG A 239 -13.25 -6.15 -10.86
CA ARG A 239 -14.05 -6.78 -9.79
C ARG A 239 -15.52 -6.47 -9.97
N SER A 240 -15.83 -5.20 -10.24
CA SER A 240 -17.19 -4.72 -10.44
C SER A 240 -17.21 -3.47 -11.32
N ILE A 241 -18.40 -3.10 -11.78
CA ILE A 241 -18.62 -1.86 -12.52
C ILE A 241 -19.68 -1.07 -11.76
N ASP A 242 -19.38 0.19 -11.45
CA ASP A 242 -20.33 1.12 -10.88
C ASP A 242 -21.42 1.41 -11.92
N PHE A 243 -22.66 1.03 -11.63
CA PHE A 243 -23.77 1.16 -12.58
C PHE A 243 -24.14 2.61 -12.89
N ALA A 244 -23.87 3.55 -11.98
CA ALA A 244 -24.25 4.96 -12.17
C ALA A 244 -23.25 5.70 -13.06
N THR A 245 -21.97 5.34 -12.97
CA THR A 245 -20.87 6.05 -13.61
C THR A 245 -20.21 5.25 -14.73
N GLY A 246 -20.47 3.95 -14.82
CA GLY A 246 -19.79 3.02 -15.73
C GLY A 246 -18.32 2.76 -15.37
N ARG A 247 -17.86 3.21 -14.18
CA ARG A 247 -16.47 3.06 -13.76
C ARG A 247 -16.19 1.65 -13.29
N HIS A 248 -15.07 1.10 -13.75
CA HIS A 248 -14.58 -0.19 -13.29
C HIS A 248 -13.90 -0.03 -11.93
N ASN A 249 -14.16 -0.97 -11.03
CA ASN A 249 -13.42 -1.14 -9.79
C ASN A 249 -12.49 -2.34 -9.98
N TYR A 250 -11.20 -2.11 -9.89
CA TYR A 250 -10.18 -3.11 -10.14
C TYR A 250 -9.70 -3.78 -8.86
N VAL A 251 -9.21 -5.00 -8.99
CA VAL A 251 -8.34 -5.69 -8.03
C VAL A 251 -7.11 -6.18 -8.79
N TYR A 252 -5.98 -6.31 -8.09
CA TYR A 252 -4.69 -6.66 -8.71
C TYR A 252 -4.31 -8.12 -8.43
N ASP A 253 -5.16 -9.03 -8.89
CA ASP A 253 -5.01 -10.49 -8.72
C ASP A 253 -5.20 -11.26 -10.05
N GLY A 254 -5.18 -10.54 -11.17
CA GLY A 254 -5.29 -11.11 -12.50
C GLY A 254 -4.04 -11.89 -12.92
N PRO A 255 -4.14 -12.69 -14.00
CA PRO A 255 -3.00 -13.42 -14.53
C PRO A 255 -1.91 -12.47 -15.04
N LEU A 256 -0.68 -12.99 -15.19
CA LEU A 256 0.44 -12.25 -15.75
C LEU A 256 0.98 -12.98 -16.98
N ASP A 257 1.05 -12.29 -18.11
CA ASP A 257 1.57 -12.84 -19.36
C ASP A 257 3.05 -12.52 -19.56
N LYS A 258 3.81 -13.46 -20.15
CA LYS A 258 5.22 -13.28 -20.49
C LYS A 258 5.42 -12.90 -21.96
N GLY A 259 5.04 -11.67 -22.32
CA GLY A 259 5.10 -11.15 -23.69
C GLY A 259 6.31 -10.28 -24.01
N TYR A 260 7.13 -9.90 -23.02
CA TYR A 260 8.17 -8.87 -23.16
C TYR A 260 7.61 -7.51 -23.61
N GLU A 261 6.40 -7.15 -23.18
CA GLU A 261 5.81 -5.84 -23.46
C GLU A 261 5.98 -4.92 -22.25
N MET A 262 6.43 -3.69 -22.48
CA MET A 262 6.48 -2.65 -21.44
C MET A 262 5.82 -1.38 -21.95
N GLU A 263 4.87 -0.87 -21.19
CA GLU A 263 4.15 0.37 -21.51
C GLU A 263 4.43 1.46 -20.47
N LEU A 264 4.98 2.57 -20.92
CA LEU A 264 5.08 3.80 -20.15
C LEU A 264 3.77 4.59 -20.27
N VAL A 265 3.20 4.99 -19.15
CA VAL A 265 2.02 5.87 -19.12
C VAL A 265 2.40 7.22 -18.52
N LEU A 266 2.64 8.20 -19.39
CA LEU A 266 3.07 9.54 -19.02
C LEU A 266 1.88 10.46 -18.73
N GLY A 267 2.05 11.38 -17.79
CA GLY A 267 1.08 12.46 -17.55
C GLY A 267 1.18 13.04 -16.15
N LEU A 268 0.60 14.23 -15.97
CA LEU A 268 0.61 14.93 -14.69
C LEU A 268 -0.02 14.12 -13.54
N PRO A 269 0.30 14.40 -12.27
CA PRO A 269 -0.46 13.91 -11.13
C PRO A 269 -1.96 14.18 -11.31
N ALA A 270 -2.81 13.23 -10.91
CA ALA A 270 -4.26 13.34 -11.04
C ALA A 270 -4.80 13.65 -12.47
N SER A 271 -4.02 13.37 -13.54
CA SER A 271 -4.49 13.44 -14.93
C SER A 271 -5.48 12.32 -15.30
N GLY A 272 -5.55 11.27 -14.48
CA GLY A 272 -6.38 10.08 -14.71
C GLY A 272 -5.63 8.93 -15.39
N LYS A 273 -4.31 8.82 -15.22
CA LYS A 273 -3.50 7.72 -15.77
C LYS A 273 -4.05 6.34 -15.42
N SER A 274 -4.25 6.06 -14.12
CA SER A 274 -4.69 4.75 -13.64
C SER A 274 -6.01 4.34 -14.27
N THR A 275 -7.04 5.16 -14.09
CA THR A 275 -8.41 4.84 -14.52
C THR A 275 -8.63 4.88 -16.03
N ARG A 276 -7.82 5.62 -16.80
CA ARG A 276 -8.02 5.76 -18.25
C ARG A 276 -7.12 4.88 -19.10
N VAL A 277 -5.99 4.43 -18.55
CA VAL A 277 -4.94 3.76 -19.30
C VAL A 277 -4.38 2.60 -18.50
N THR A 278 -3.73 2.84 -17.35
CA THR A 278 -2.97 1.81 -16.64
C THR A 278 -3.81 0.61 -16.23
N ASP A 279 -4.97 0.78 -15.60
CA ASP A 279 -5.79 -0.36 -15.15
C ASP A 279 -6.45 -1.09 -16.32
N PRO A 280 -7.09 -0.39 -17.29
CA PRO A 280 -7.62 -1.04 -18.49
C PRO A 280 -6.57 -1.79 -19.30
N ASP A 281 -5.39 -1.20 -19.50
CA ASP A 281 -4.32 -1.81 -20.29
C ASP A 281 -3.64 -2.94 -19.52
N SER A 282 -3.54 -2.85 -18.19
CA SER A 282 -3.03 -3.93 -17.34
C SER A 282 -3.95 -5.15 -17.43
N GLU A 283 -5.27 -4.94 -17.36
CA GLU A 283 -6.26 -6.01 -17.55
C GLU A 283 -6.17 -6.61 -18.96
N ALA A 284 -6.05 -5.79 -20.00
CA ALA A 284 -6.02 -6.25 -21.38
C ALA A 284 -4.72 -7.00 -21.75
N MET A 285 -3.59 -6.56 -21.22
CA MET A 285 -2.26 -7.12 -21.51
C MET A 285 -1.79 -8.16 -20.49
N HIS A 286 -2.59 -8.40 -19.44
CA HIS A 286 -2.17 -9.19 -18.27
C HIS A 286 -0.82 -8.70 -17.74
N ALA A 287 -0.69 -7.38 -17.59
CA ALA A 287 0.57 -6.72 -17.25
C ALA A 287 0.61 -6.35 -15.78
N PHE A 288 1.78 -6.47 -15.16
CA PHE A 288 2.02 -5.98 -13.81
C PHE A 288 2.15 -4.45 -13.82
N ILE A 289 1.59 -3.76 -12.83
CA ILE A 289 1.70 -2.30 -12.70
C ILE A 289 2.84 -1.97 -11.73
N LEU A 290 3.98 -1.50 -12.24
CA LEU A 290 5.09 -0.99 -11.43
C LEU A 290 4.84 0.48 -11.05
N ASP A 291 3.99 0.70 -10.04
CA ASP A 291 3.70 2.03 -9.51
C ASP A 291 4.27 2.23 -8.10
N CYS A 292 5.03 3.31 -7.93
CA CYS A 292 5.60 3.70 -6.65
C CYS A 292 4.52 4.09 -5.62
N ASP A 293 3.35 4.56 -6.05
CA ASP A 293 2.26 4.88 -5.12
C ASP A 293 1.70 3.61 -4.44
N GLU A 294 1.66 2.47 -5.13
CA GLU A 294 1.26 1.17 -4.55
C GLU A 294 2.27 0.68 -3.49
N VAL A 295 3.57 0.94 -3.71
CA VAL A 295 4.61 0.63 -2.71
C VAL A 295 4.44 1.48 -1.45
N LYS A 296 4.09 2.77 -1.60
CA LYS A 296 3.89 3.67 -0.45
C LYS A 296 2.77 3.16 0.46
N GLU A 297 1.71 2.59 -0.09
CA GLU A 297 0.60 2.03 0.68
C GLU A 297 1.03 0.87 1.60
N LEU A 298 2.17 0.23 1.32
CA LEU A 298 2.72 -0.85 2.15
C LEU A 298 3.65 -0.32 3.25
N ILE A 299 4.10 0.94 3.19
CA ILE A 299 5.02 1.52 4.17
C ILE A 299 4.25 1.99 5.43
N PRO A 300 4.67 1.63 6.66
CA PRO A 300 3.92 1.92 7.88
C PRO A 300 3.61 3.41 8.11
N GLU A 301 4.57 4.30 7.86
CA GLU A 301 4.40 5.74 8.06
C GLU A 301 3.31 6.33 7.15
N PHE A 302 3.19 5.82 5.92
CA PHE A 302 2.13 6.24 5.01
C PHE A 302 0.76 5.78 5.51
N ARG A 303 0.63 4.50 5.88
CA ARG A 303 -0.62 3.92 6.37
C ARG A 303 -1.10 4.60 7.65
N ALA A 304 -0.17 4.81 8.59
CA ALA A 304 -0.49 5.39 9.89
C ALA A 304 -1.00 6.84 9.78
N THR A 305 -0.63 7.54 8.70
CA THR A 305 -1.00 8.94 8.45
C THR A 305 -2.00 9.12 7.31
N TYR A 306 -2.58 8.03 6.82
CA TYR A 306 -3.50 8.04 5.67
C TYR A 306 -2.90 8.72 4.42
N GLY A 307 -1.58 8.59 4.25
CA GLY A 307 -0.83 9.12 3.13
C GLY A 307 -0.18 10.47 3.34
N ALA A 308 -0.35 11.11 4.50
CA ALA A 308 0.20 12.44 4.74
C ALA A 308 1.74 12.43 4.86
N ALA A 309 2.33 11.29 5.21
CA ALA A 309 3.77 11.06 5.24
C ALA A 309 4.39 10.69 3.87
N ALA A 310 3.68 10.85 2.74
CA ALA A 310 4.18 10.48 1.41
C ALA A 310 5.57 11.06 1.08
N ASP A 311 5.82 12.33 1.45
CA ASP A 311 7.11 12.97 1.22
C ASP A 311 8.23 12.37 2.10
N ALA A 312 7.92 11.93 3.32
CA ALA A 312 8.90 11.30 4.21
C ALA A 312 9.47 10.02 3.62
N ILE A 313 8.62 9.26 2.93
CA ILE A 313 8.91 7.92 2.42
C ILE A 313 9.23 7.87 0.92
N HIS A 314 9.19 9.02 0.23
CA HIS A 314 9.27 9.09 -1.23
C HIS A 314 10.48 8.34 -1.79
N PHE A 315 11.69 8.62 -1.27
CA PHE A 315 12.91 7.97 -1.73
C PHE A 315 12.96 6.48 -1.37
N GLU A 316 12.45 6.09 -0.20
CA GLU A 316 12.42 4.68 0.19
C GLU A 316 11.50 3.86 -0.72
N SER A 317 10.33 4.42 -1.08
CA SER A 317 9.44 3.78 -2.04
C SER A 317 10.07 3.67 -3.43
N PHE A 318 10.95 4.60 -3.81
CA PHE A 318 11.71 4.54 -5.05
C PHE A 318 12.78 3.45 -5.01
N ASP A 319 13.53 3.34 -3.90
CA ASP A 319 14.53 2.29 -3.71
C ASP A 319 13.90 0.89 -3.77
N ILE A 320 12.77 0.68 -3.08
CA ILE A 320 12.02 -0.58 -3.14
C ILE A 320 11.53 -0.86 -4.56
N MET A 321 11.00 0.15 -5.27
CA MET A 321 10.54 -0.01 -6.64
C MET A 321 11.70 -0.36 -7.58
N ASN A 322 12.89 0.20 -7.39
CA ASN A 322 14.08 -0.14 -8.16
C ASN A 322 14.50 -1.60 -7.95
N GLU A 323 14.42 -2.11 -6.72
CA GLU A 323 14.65 -3.54 -6.47
C GLU A 323 13.57 -4.40 -7.14
N ALA A 324 12.30 -4.00 -7.08
CA ALA A 324 11.22 -4.69 -7.79
C ALA A 324 11.44 -4.71 -9.31
N MET A 325 11.90 -3.60 -9.89
CA MET A 325 12.20 -3.49 -11.32
C MET A 325 13.27 -4.47 -11.78
N LYS A 326 14.28 -4.77 -10.94
CA LYS A 326 15.31 -5.77 -11.27
C LYS A 326 14.75 -7.17 -11.48
N GLU A 327 13.65 -7.53 -10.81
CA GLU A 327 13.00 -8.83 -11.04
C GLU A 327 12.43 -8.96 -12.45
N PHE A 328 12.06 -7.84 -13.09
CA PHE A 328 11.56 -7.80 -14.46
C PHE A 328 12.70 -7.68 -15.50
N THR A 329 13.82 -7.04 -15.17
CA THR A 329 14.93 -6.89 -16.14
C THR A 329 15.93 -8.05 -16.09
N GLU A 330 16.12 -8.66 -14.92
CA GLU A 330 17.18 -9.63 -14.64
C GLU A 330 16.70 -10.88 -13.89
N GLY A 331 15.64 -10.77 -13.09
CA GLY A 331 15.19 -11.81 -12.18
C GLY A 331 14.11 -12.77 -12.71
N SER A 332 13.30 -13.27 -11.78
CA SER A 332 12.32 -14.34 -12.02
C SER A 332 11.10 -13.90 -12.84
N LEU A 333 10.77 -12.62 -12.77
CA LEU A 333 9.67 -11.98 -13.49
C LEU A 333 10.10 -11.46 -14.87
N LYS A 334 11.34 -11.72 -15.30
CA LYS A 334 11.78 -11.35 -16.64
C LYS A 334 10.86 -11.91 -17.72
N GLY A 335 10.51 -11.03 -18.65
CA GLY A 335 9.59 -11.26 -19.76
C GLY A 335 8.12 -11.02 -19.42
N THR A 336 7.75 -10.87 -18.14
CA THR A 336 6.37 -10.52 -17.73
C THR A 336 6.02 -9.13 -18.26
N ASN A 337 4.84 -8.95 -18.84
CA ASN A 337 4.36 -7.66 -19.32
C ASN A 337 4.27 -6.64 -18.18
N VAL A 338 4.65 -5.40 -18.44
CA VAL A 338 4.76 -4.35 -17.41
C VAL A 338 4.13 -3.05 -17.88
N ILE A 339 3.46 -2.35 -16.97
CA ILE A 339 3.07 -0.95 -17.15
C ILE A 339 3.74 -0.11 -16.07
N ILE A 340 4.36 1.00 -16.46
CA ILE A 340 4.98 1.95 -15.53
C ILE A 340 4.30 3.31 -15.70
N PRO A 341 3.35 3.69 -14.82
CA PRO A 341 2.83 5.04 -14.78
C PRO A 341 3.89 6.00 -14.23
N ILE A 342 4.15 7.11 -14.92
CA ILE A 342 5.17 8.08 -14.52
C ILE A 342 4.75 9.50 -14.88
N VAL A 343 5.23 10.49 -14.14
CA VAL A 343 5.05 11.90 -14.52
C VAL A 343 6.00 12.29 -15.66
N ALA A 344 7.24 11.81 -15.65
CA ALA A 344 8.30 12.10 -16.62
C ALA A 344 8.61 13.61 -16.74
N GLY A 345 9.28 14.16 -15.73
CA GLY A 345 9.74 15.56 -15.73
C GLY A 345 11.07 15.80 -16.45
N ASP A 346 11.82 14.73 -16.75
CA ASP A 346 13.13 14.78 -17.37
C ASP A 346 13.27 13.64 -18.40
N PHE A 347 13.77 13.97 -19.59
CA PHE A 347 13.88 13.01 -20.69
C PHE A 347 15.05 12.04 -20.50
N ASP A 348 16.18 12.49 -19.98
CA ASP A 348 17.36 11.64 -19.83
C ASP A 348 17.17 10.63 -18.70
N ASP A 349 16.53 11.05 -17.59
CA ASP A 349 16.07 10.14 -16.54
C ASP A 349 15.08 9.10 -17.08
N LEU A 350 14.07 9.52 -17.85
CA LEU A 350 13.13 8.58 -18.48
C LEU A 350 13.85 7.53 -19.33
N MET A 351 14.80 7.97 -20.16
CA MET A 351 15.57 7.06 -21.02
C MET A 351 16.46 6.11 -20.21
N ASN A 352 17.18 6.61 -19.20
CA ASN A 352 18.22 5.83 -18.52
C ASN A 352 17.66 4.98 -17.37
N SER A 353 16.65 5.46 -16.66
CA SER A 353 16.09 4.80 -15.47
C SER A 353 14.98 3.81 -15.83
N TYR A 354 14.29 4.00 -16.95
CA TYR A 354 13.13 3.18 -17.33
C TYR A 354 13.26 2.52 -18.70
N ILE A 355 13.57 3.27 -19.76
CA ILE A 355 13.51 2.71 -21.12
C ILE A 355 14.67 1.73 -21.37
N LYS A 356 15.92 2.19 -21.25
CA LYS A 356 17.10 1.37 -21.55
C LYS A 356 17.18 0.07 -20.75
N PRO A 357 16.93 0.05 -19.42
CA PRO A 357 16.97 -1.20 -18.66
C PRO A 357 16.01 -2.27 -19.19
N PHE A 358 14.81 -1.86 -19.62
CA PHE A 358 13.82 -2.78 -20.19
C PHE A 358 14.17 -3.19 -21.63
N GLU A 359 14.61 -2.25 -22.48
CA GLU A 359 15.07 -2.58 -23.83
C GLU A 359 16.27 -3.54 -23.82
N ASP A 360 17.26 -3.30 -22.96
CA ASP A 360 18.42 -4.18 -22.76
C ASP A 360 18.00 -5.56 -22.23
N ALA A 361 16.91 -5.63 -21.46
CA ALA A 361 16.30 -6.89 -21.02
C ALA A 361 15.46 -7.59 -22.11
N GLY A 362 15.26 -6.97 -23.28
CA GLY A 362 14.58 -7.52 -24.44
C GLY A 362 13.12 -7.07 -24.62
N TYR A 363 12.64 -6.12 -23.80
CA TYR A 363 11.27 -5.65 -23.85
C TYR A 363 10.99 -4.71 -25.03
N ASN A 364 9.84 -4.89 -25.68
CA ASN A 364 9.26 -3.90 -26.57
C ASN A 364 8.64 -2.77 -25.72
N VAL A 365 9.35 -1.65 -25.66
CA VAL A 365 8.94 -0.49 -24.89
C VAL A 365 8.06 0.44 -25.73
N THR A 366 6.88 0.75 -25.22
CA THR A 366 5.93 1.70 -25.80
C THR A 366 5.54 2.77 -24.79
N ALA A 367 4.95 3.87 -25.25
CA ALA A 367 4.54 4.99 -24.42
C ALA A 367 3.17 5.52 -24.83
N LYS A 368 2.36 5.88 -23.84
CA LYS A 368 1.10 6.62 -23.96
C LYS A 368 1.17 7.89 -23.11
N PHE A 369 0.42 8.91 -23.50
CA PHE A 369 0.33 10.17 -22.76
C PHE A 369 -1.12 10.51 -22.43
N VAL A 370 -1.36 10.82 -21.16
CA VAL A 370 -2.65 11.30 -20.66
C VAL A 370 -2.59 12.80 -20.47
N ASP A 371 -3.13 13.51 -21.44
CA ASP A 371 -3.14 14.96 -21.45
C ASP A 371 -4.04 15.55 -20.36
N CYS A 372 -3.56 16.61 -19.72
CA CYS A 372 -4.24 17.33 -18.66
C CYS A 372 -3.65 18.73 -18.54
N GLU A 373 -4.52 19.74 -18.42
CA GLU A 373 -4.05 21.11 -18.16
C GLU A 373 -3.48 21.23 -16.73
N PRO A 374 -2.39 21.99 -16.52
CA PRO A 374 -1.72 22.08 -15.22
C PRO A 374 -2.65 22.50 -14.08
N ASN A 375 -3.53 23.49 -14.29
CA ASN A 375 -4.47 23.93 -13.26
C ASN A 375 -5.51 22.85 -12.91
N VAL A 376 -5.91 22.04 -13.89
CA VAL A 376 -6.82 20.91 -13.68
C VAL A 376 -6.11 19.80 -12.88
N SER A 377 -4.86 19.50 -13.21
CA SER A 377 -4.03 18.55 -12.45
C SER A 377 -3.86 18.98 -10.99
N VAL A 378 -3.43 20.22 -10.75
CA VAL A 378 -3.26 20.78 -9.39
C VAL A 378 -4.58 20.75 -8.63
N SER A 379 -5.68 21.20 -9.26
CA SER A 379 -7.00 21.16 -8.64
C SER A 379 -7.42 19.75 -8.24
N ARG A 380 -7.30 18.77 -9.15
CA ARG A 380 -7.66 17.38 -8.85
C ARG A 380 -6.76 16.77 -7.79
N ASN A 381 -5.49 17.17 -7.74
CA ASN A 381 -4.59 16.76 -6.68
C ASN A 381 -5.05 17.31 -5.32
N ILE A 382 -5.34 18.62 -5.22
CA ILE A 382 -5.89 19.23 -3.99
C ILE A 382 -7.17 18.53 -3.54
N MET A 383 -8.08 18.23 -4.47
CA MET A 383 -9.31 17.49 -4.15
C MET A 383 -8.98 16.11 -3.56
N ARG A 384 -8.05 15.36 -4.18
CA ARG A 384 -7.59 14.05 -3.69
C ARG A 384 -6.95 14.16 -2.32
N GLU A 385 -6.11 15.16 -2.09
CA GLU A 385 -5.43 15.40 -0.82
C GLU A 385 -6.44 15.66 0.29
N LEU A 386 -7.39 16.57 0.01
CA LEU A 386 -8.45 16.92 0.94
C LEU A 386 -9.29 15.71 1.35
N GLU A 387 -9.63 14.84 0.40
CA GLU A 387 -10.55 13.72 0.64
C GLU A 387 -9.88 12.41 1.08
N THR A 388 -8.58 12.23 0.83
CA THR A 388 -7.88 10.96 1.14
C THR A 388 -6.75 11.09 2.15
N GLY A 389 -6.17 12.28 2.32
CA GLY A 389 -4.93 12.47 3.08
C GLY A 389 -3.64 12.14 2.32
N ARG A 390 -3.72 11.73 1.05
CA ARG A 390 -2.53 11.45 0.21
C ARG A 390 -1.89 12.74 -0.31
N ILE A 391 -1.07 13.36 0.53
CA ILE A 391 -0.47 14.68 0.29
C ILE A 391 0.74 14.62 -0.64
N ILE A 392 0.79 15.51 -1.63
CA ILE A 392 1.98 15.84 -2.41
C ILE A 392 2.25 17.33 -2.21
N ASN A 393 3.48 17.69 -1.84
CA ASN A 393 3.84 19.10 -1.70
C ASN A 393 3.52 19.88 -2.98
N SER A 394 2.79 20.99 -2.86
CA SER A 394 2.27 21.74 -3.98
C SER A 394 3.36 22.31 -4.89
N ALA A 395 4.54 22.63 -4.33
CA ALA A 395 5.69 23.08 -5.11
C ALA A 395 6.15 21.99 -6.10
N VAL A 396 6.06 20.71 -5.72
CA VAL A 396 6.39 19.58 -6.61
C VAL A 396 5.38 19.51 -7.76
N VAL A 397 4.09 19.46 -7.45
CA VAL A 397 3.02 19.31 -8.46
C VAL A 397 3.04 20.49 -9.46
N THR A 398 3.20 21.70 -8.95
CA THR A 398 3.22 22.92 -9.77
C THR A 398 4.49 23.03 -10.63
N SER A 399 5.62 22.49 -10.16
CA SER A 399 6.89 22.53 -10.90
C SER A 399 6.90 21.75 -12.21
N PHE A 400 5.96 20.81 -12.40
CA PHE A 400 5.89 20.00 -13.62
C PHE A 400 5.41 20.81 -14.82
N GLY A 401 4.43 21.70 -14.66
CA GLY A 401 3.87 22.48 -15.77
C GLY A 401 3.50 21.59 -16.97
N TYR A 402 4.07 21.90 -18.14
CA TYR A 402 3.90 21.11 -19.37
C TYR A 402 5.05 20.12 -19.65
N LYS A 403 6.05 19.98 -18.76
CA LYS A 403 7.22 19.13 -18.99
C LYS A 403 6.89 17.69 -19.40
N PRO A 404 5.91 16.99 -18.79
CA PRO A 404 5.52 15.64 -19.24
C PRO A 404 5.08 15.57 -20.70
N ARG A 405 4.39 16.61 -21.18
CA ARG A 405 3.95 16.74 -22.57
C ARG A 405 5.18 16.90 -23.47
N ASP A 406 6.08 17.82 -23.12
CA ASP A 406 7.30 18.07 -23.89
C ASP A 406 8.19 16.81 -23.98
N VAL A 407 8.31 16.05 -22.88
CA VAL A 407 9.04 14.78 -22.84
C VAL A 407 8.38 13.74 -23.74
N TYR A 408 7.05 13.60 -23.69
CA TYR A 408 6.33 12.66 -24.55
C TYR A 408 6.42 13.04 -26.03
N GLU A 409 6.24 14.31 -26.37
CA GLU A 409 6.34 14.80 -27.76
C GLU A 409 7.73 14.54 -28.36
N LYS A 410 8.78 14.60 -27.53
CA LYS A 410 10.14 14.21 -27.93
C LYS A 410 10.29 12.69 -28.08
N LEU A 411 9.75 11.91 -27.15
CA LEU A 411 9.89 10.46 -27.11
C LEU A 411 9.08 9.75 -28.21
N ALA A 412 7.82 10.14 -28.40
CA ALA A 412 6.86 9.46 -29.25
C ALA A 412 7.34 9.14 -30.68
N PRO A 413 8.00 10.06 -31.42
CA PRO A 413 8.49 9.77 -32.77
C PRO A 413 9.80 8.98 -32.82
N MET A 414 10.47 8.77 -31.69
CA MET A 414 11.72 7.98 -31.64
C MET A 414 11.42 6.49 -31.80
N ILE A 415 12.40 5.76 -32.33
CA ILE A 415 12.30 4.32 -32.60
C ILE A 415 12.95 3.55 -31.45
N ASN A 416 12.22 2.59 -30.89
CA ASN A 416 12.67 1.69 -29.84
C ASN A 416 13.61 0.60 -30.37
N ALA A 417 14.19 -0.19 -29.46
CA ALA A 417 15.14 -1.26 -29.82
C ALA A 417 14.57 -2.33 -30.78
N GLN A 418 13.25 -2.46 -30.85
CA GLN A 418 12.51 -3.41 -31.69
C GLN A 418 12.11 -2.81 -33.05
N GLY A 419 12.48 -1.56 -33.34
CA GLY A 419 12.21 -0.90 -34.60
C GLY A 419 10.81 -0.25 -34.70
N ASN A 420 10.10 -0.12 -33.58
CA ASN A 420 8.78 0.52 -33.51
C ASN A 420 8.89 1.93 -32.91
N PRO A 421 8.02 2.88 -33.27
CA PRO A 421 7.90 4.14 -32.54
C PRO A 421 7.52 3.88 -31.07
N TYR A 422 8.05 4.68 -30.13
CA TYR A 422 7.60 4.59 -28.74
C TYR A 422 6.13 4.99 -28.60
N GLY A 423 5.74 6.11 -29.21
CA GLY A 423 4.37 6.60 -29.14
C GLY A 423 3.44 5.85 -30.08
N PHE A 424 2.25 5.52 -29.60
CA PHE A 424 1.18 5.08 -30.50
C PHE A 424 0.71 6.27 -31.35
N GLU A 425 1.02 6.27 -32.66
CA GLU A 425 0.08 6.87 -33.59
C GLU A 425 -1.21 6.06 -33.46
N GLN A 426 -2.31 6.67 -33.02
CA GLN A 426 -3.62 6.09 -33.30
C GLN A 426 -3.63 5.84 -34.81
N ARG A 427 -3.51 4.59 -35.26
CA ARG A 427 -3.73 4.25 -36.66
C ARG A 427 -5.08 4.86 -36.97
N LYS A 428 -5.10 5.92 -37.79
CA LYS A 428 -6.34 6.41 -38.38
C LYS A 428 -6.95 5.18 -39.05
N SER A 429 -7.99 4.62 -38.43
CA SER A 429 -8.85 3.65 -39.08
C SER A 429 -9.61 4.43 -40.16
N ALA A 430 -8.92 4.72 -41.25
CA ALA A 430 -9.48 5.30 -42.45
C ALA A 430 -9.26 4.30 -43.58
N ALA A 431 -10.39 3.74 -44.02
CA ALA A 431 -10.58 3.01 -45.27
C ALA A 431 -9.81 1.69 -45.45
N LYS A 432 -10.28 0.65 -44.75
CA LYS A 432 -10.35 -0.70 -45.34
C LYS A 432 -11.82 -1.01 -45.61
N ASP A 433 -12.41 -0.25 -46.53
CA ASP A 433 -13.64 -0.58 -47.24
C ASP A 433 -13.55 0.07 -48.63
N ALA A 434 -12.82 -0.60 -49.51
CA ALA A 434 -12.90 -0.41 -50.96
C ALA A 434 -12.51 -1.74 -51.63
N ALA A 435 -13.49 -2.62 -51.81
CA ALA A 435 -13.57 -3.61 -52.88
C ALA A 435 -15.02 -4.10 -53.01
#